data_AF-A0A2V3PJR9-F1
#
_entry.id   AF-A0A2V3PJR9-F1
#
_cell.length_a   1.000
_cell.length_b   1.000
_cell.length_c   1.000
_cell.angle_alpha   90.00
_cell.angle_beta   90.00
_cell.angle_gamma   90.00
#
_symmetry.space_group_name_H-M   'P 1'
#
loop_
_entity.id
_entity.type
_entity.pdbx_description
1 polymer ?
#
loop_
_entity_poly.entity_id
_entity_poly.type
_entity_poly.pdbx_seq_one_letter_code
_entity_poly.pdbx_strand_id
1 'polypeptide(L)'
;MTTQQTISNEYCAILINCSSLVLRLSHDEIQESYSDNPMYVAEYIENEVKENIIELLFEDQKATLSCTFGENNSCNASHIFFDDLDELSNYISYLNRTYAYDYIRGCWTLPNSFISIEKTKDDIYFKSFYL
;
A
#
# COMPACT_ATOMS: atom_id res chain seq x y z
N MET A 1 4.53 -27.84 -12.11
CA MET A 1 4.58 -27.15 -10.79
C MET A 1 4.90 -25.69 -11.01
N THR A 2 4.11 -24.98 -11.82
CA THR A 2 4.51 -23.65 -12.35
C THR A 2 3.37 -22.62 -12.33
N THR A 3 2.20 -23.00 -11.79
CA THR A 3 1.00 -22.17 -11.82
C THR A 3 0.86 -21.27 -10.59
N GLN A 4 1.35 -21.68 -9.43
CA GLN A 4 1.13 -20.94 -8.17
C GLN A 4 2.08 -19.74 -7.99
N GLN A 5 3.30 -19.83 -8.53
CA GLN A 5 4.33 -18.79 -8.35
C GLN A 5 4.22 -17.64 -9.38
N THR A 6 3.53 -17.84 -10.50
CA THR A 6 3.28 -16.79 -11.49
C THR A 6 2.15 -15.87 -11.01
N ILE A 7 1.08 -16.46 -10.45
CA ILE A 7 -0.07 -15.73 -9.92
C ILE A 7 0.34 -14.82 -8.74
N SER A 8 1.20 -15.30 -7.84
CA SER A 8 1.66 -14.48 -6.71
C SER A 8 2.49 -13.26 -7.13
N ASN A 9 3.25 -13.34 -8.22
CA ASN A 9 4.03 -12.21 -8.74
C ASN A 9 3.14 -11.13 -9.36
N GLU A 10 2.10 -11.52 -10.10
CA GLU A 10 1.14 -10.58 -10.66
C GLU A 10 0.40 -9.83 -9.55
N TYR A 11 0.01 -10.55 -8.50
CA TYR A 11 -0.65 -9.98 -7.33
C TYR A 11 0.24 -8.98 -6.57
N CYS A 12 1.53 -9.33 -6.37
CA CYS A 12 2.50 -8.39 -5.79
C CYS A 12 2.64 -7.13 -6.65
N ALA A 13 2.73 -7.29 -7.98
CA ALA A 13 2.86 -6.17 -8.90
C ALA A 13 1.63 -5.24 -8.86
N ILE A 14 0.43 -5.80 -8.79
CA ILE A 14 -0.82 -5.05 -8.65
C ILE A 14 -0.78 -4.21 -7.38
N LEU A 15 -0.50 -4.83 -6.23
CA LEU A 15 -0.46 -4.12 -4.95
C LEU A 15 0.59 -2.99 -4.94
N ILE A 16 1.80 -3.26 -5.44
CA ILE A 16 2.87 -2.26 -5.55
C ILE A 16 2.46 -1.08 -6.43
N ASN A 17 1.83 -1.38 -7.57
CA ASN A 17 1.39 -0.36 -8.50
C ASN A 17 0.26 0.48 -7.89
N CYS A 18 -0.75 -0.15 -7.30
CA CYS A 18 -1.84 0.54 -6.60
C CYS A 18 -1.32 1.41 -5.47
N SER A 19 -0.47 0.87 -4.58
CA SER A 19 0.10 1.62 -3.46
C SER A 19 0.96 2.80 -3.90
N SER A 20 1.55 2.75 -5.09
CA SER A 20 2.28 3.88 -5.66
C SER A 20 1.37 4.89 -6.37
N LEU A 21 0.36 4.42 -7.10
CA LEU A 21 -0.55 5.25 -7.88
C LEU A 21 -1.49 6.09 -7.02
N VAL A 22 -1.95 5.55 -5.90
CA VAL A 22 -2.82 6.31 -4.97
C VAL A 22 -2.12 7.52 -4.39
N LEU A 23 -0.78 7.49 -4.26
CA LEU A 23 -0.03 8.59 -3.72
C LEU A 23 -0.14 9.82 -4.65
N ARG A 24 -0.33 11.01 -4.07
CA ARG A 24 -0.67 12.29 -4.75
C ARG A 24 -2.08 12.39 -5.32
N LEU A 25 -2.86 11.33 -5.35
CA LEU A 25 -4.29 11.46 -5.64
C LEU A 25 -5.01 12.05 -4.44
N SER A 26 -6.01 12.88 -4.73
CA SER A 26 -6.96 13.34 -3.74
C SER A 26 -7.87 12.21 -3.26
N HIS A 27 -8.54 12.44 -2.13
CA HIS A 27 -9.56 11.54 -1.62
C HIS A 27 -10.59 11.17 -2.69
N ASP A 28 -11.13 12.16 -3.39
CA ASP A 28 -12.18 11.97 -4.40
C ASP A 28 -11.67 11.22 -5.63
N GLU A 29 -10.44 11.52 -6.09
CA GLU A 29 -9.81 10.81 -7.20
C GLU A 29 -9.60 9.33 -6.90
N ILE A 30 -9.28 8.97 -5.64
CA ILE A 30 -9.16 7.56 -5.24
C ILE A 30 -10.54 6.88 -5.25
N GLN A 31 -11.57 7.54 -4.70
CA GLN A 31 -12.93 6.97 -4.70
C GLN A 31 -13.45 6.72 -6.11
N GLU A 32 -13.18 7.64 -7.05
CA GLU A 32 -13.56 7.49 -8.45
C GLU A 32 -12.74 6.41 -9.15
N SER A 33 -11.42 6.41 -8.97
CA SER A 33 -10.52 5.47 -9.67
C SER A 33 -10.68 4.01 -9.22
N TYR A 34 -11.15 3.80 -7.99
CA TYR A 34 -11.31 2.49 -7.38
C TYR A 34 -12.78 2.19 -7.02
N SER A 35 -13.74 2.79 -7.73
CA SER A 35 -15.17 2.63 -7.43
C SER A 35 -15.69 1.19 -7.52
N ASP A 36 -14.99 0.35 -8.28
CA ASP A 36 -15.33 -1.07 -8.46
C ASP A 36 -14.74 -1.96 -7.35
N ASN A 37 -13.82 -1.43 -6.52
CA ASN A 37 -13.24 -2.14 -5.39
C ASN A 37 -14.09 -1.92 -4.13
N PRO A 38 -14.25 -2.95 -3.27
CA PRO A 38 -14.78 -2.73 -1.93
C PRO A 38 -13.89 -1.72 -1.20
N MET A 39 -14.51 -0.67 -0.69
CA MET A 39 -13.83 0.48 -0.10
C MET A 39 -14.50 0.87 1.21
N TYR A 40 -13.69 1.07 2.25
CA TYR A 40 -14.09 1.72 3.49
C TYR A 40 -13.57 3.15 3.51
N VAL A 41 -14.40 4.07 3.97
CA VAL A 41 -14.11 5.51 4.01
C VAL A 41 -14.48 6.03 5.39
N ALA A 42 -13.53 6.67 6.05
CA ALA A 42 -13.71 7.23 7.37
C ALA A 42 -13.13 8.64 7.48
N GLU A 43 -13.75 9.44 8.33
CA GLU A 43 -13.24 10.74 8.77
C GLU A 43 -13.03 10.66 10.28
N TYR A 44 -11.81 10.92 10.73
CA TYR A 44 -11.45 11.08 12.14
C TYR A 44 -11.39 12.57 12.48
N ILE A 45 -12.04 12.97 13.57
CA ILE A 45 -12.11 14.36 14.00
C ILE A 45 -11.68 14.45 15.47
N GLU A 46 -10.57 15.13 15.73
CA GLU A 46 -10.09 15.40 17.09
C GLU A 46 -9.52 16.81 17.19
N ASN A 47 -10.00 17.62 18.14
CA ASN A 47 -9.48 18.95 18.45
C ASN A 47 -9.22 19.83 17.21
N GLU A 48 -10.24 19.95 16.33
CA GLU A 48 -10.20 20.68 15.05
C GLU A 48 -9.34 20.05 13.94
N VAL A 49 -8.61 18.97 14.22
CA VAL A 49 -7.94 18.16 13.22
C VAL A 49 -8.95 17.23 12.58
N LYS A 50 -8.93 17.17 11.24
CA LYS A 50 -9.69 16.22 10.44
C LYS A 50 -8.73 15.35 9.65
N GLU A 51 -8.81 14.05 9.82
CA GLU A 51 -8.03 13.08 9.05
C GLU A 51 -8.99 12.18 8.27
N ASN A 52 -8.83 12.15 6.95
CA ASN A 52 -9.53 11.20 6.11
C ASN A 52 -8.73 9.90 6.04
N ILE A 53 -9.43 8.78 5.91
CA ILE A 53 -8.85 7.47 5.69
C ILE A 53 -9.68 6.78 4.61
N ILE A 54 -9.00 6.22 3.61
CA ILE A 54 -9.61 5.30 2.64
C ILE A 54 -8.91 3.96 2.77
N GLU A 55 -9.66 2.87 2.90
CA GLU A 55 -9.15 1.51 2.85
C GLU A 55 -9.75 0.80 1.64
N LEU A 56 -8.88 0.29 0.75
CA LEU A 56 -9.25 -0.50 -0.41
C LEU A 56 -8.97 -1.97 -0.12
N LEU A 57 -9.98 -2.82 -0.26
CA LEU A 57 -9.85 -4.26 -0.05
C LEU A 57 -9.49 -4.96 -1.36
N PHE A 58 -8.42 -5.75 -1.31
CA PHE A 58 -7.93 -6.58 -2.40
C PHE A 58 -8.09 -8.06 -2.02
N GLU A 59 -9.33 -8.58 -2.13
CA GLU A 59 -9.70 -9.92 -1.65
C GLU A 59 -8.84 -11.03 -2.26
N ASP A 60 -8.61 -10.99 -3.58
CA ASP A 60 -7.78 -11.98 -4.27
C ASP A 60 -6.32 -11.96 -3.80
N GLN A 61 -5.84 -10.78 -3.39
CA GLN A 61 -4.49 -10.58 -2.87
C GLN A 61 -4.41 -10.69 -1.35
N LYS A 62 -5.54 -10.94 -0.67
CA LYS A 62 -5.68 -10.98 0.80
C LYS A 62 -4.96 -9.82 1.48
N ALA A 63 -5.23 -8.62 0.97
CA ALA A 63 -4.55 -7.43 1.40
C ALA A 63 -5.51 -6.25 1.50
N THR A 64 -5.19 -5.35 2.42
CA THR A 64 -5.87 -4.06 2.56
C THR A 64 -4.87 -2.95 2.29
N LEU A 65 -5.22 -2.03 1.39
CA LEU A 65 -4.45 -0.82 1.12
C LEU A 65 -5.12 0.36 1.83
N SER A 66 -4.50 0.86 2.89
CA SER A 66 -4.95 2.05 3.61
C SER A 66 -4.22 3.30 3.09
N CYS A 67 -4.96 4.35 2.77
CA CYS A 67 -4.45 5.63 2.30
C CYS A 67 -4.63 6.69 3.38
N THR A 68 -3.55 7.40 3.70
CA THR A 68 -3.57 8.56 4.62
C THR A 68 -3.37 9.85 3.84
N PHE A 69 -4.07 10.90 4.26
CA PHE A 69 -4.11 12.17 3.53
C PHE A 69 -3.35 13.25 4.30
N GLY A 70 -2.60 14.07 3.56
CA GLY A 70 -1.95 15.26 4.11
C GLY A 70 -2.87 16.48 4.10
N GLU A 71 -2.31 17.64 4.49
CA GLU A 71 -3.05 18.91 4.62
C GLU A 71 -3.72 19.40 3.32
N ASN A 72 -3.24 18.97 2.15
CA ASN A 72 -3.81 19.31 0.85
C ASN A 72 -4.89 18.33 0.36
N ASN A 73 -5.36 17.42 1.23
CA ASN A 73 -6.27 16.33 0.91
C ASN A 73 -5.74 15.37 -0.18
N SER A 74 -4.43 15.36 -0.43
CA SER A 74 -3.76 14.36 -1.27
C SER A 74 -3.17 13.25 -0.40
N CYS A 75 -3.22 12.03 -0.91
CA CYS A 75 -2.62 10.87 -0.27
C CYS A 75 -1.11 11.06 -0.17
N ASN A 76 -0.59 11.12 1.06
CA ASN A 76 0.83 11.34 1.34
C ASN A 76 1.60 10.02 1.57
N ALA A 77 0.88 9.00 2.02
CA ALA A 77 1.38 7.66 2.25
C ALA A 77 0.25 6.65 2.10
N SER A 78 0.63 5.45 1.70
CA SER A 78 -0.29 4.30 1.70
C SER A 78 0.35 3.11 2.40
N HIS A 79 -0.45 2.28 3.02
CA HIS A 79 -0.03 1.16 3.86
C HIS A 79 -0.70 -0.12 3.36
N ILE A 80 0.10 -1.13 3.03
CA ILE A 80 -0.41 -2.46 2.68
C ILE A 80 -0.32 -3.35 3.91
N PHE A 81 -1.46 -3.89 4.31
CA PHE A 81 -1.62 -4.91 5.33
C PHE A 81 -1.96 -6.23 4.65
N PHE A 82 -1.33 -7.32 5.07
CA PHE A 82 -1.61 -8.67 4.55
C PHE A 82 -2.36 -9.48 5.60
N ASP A 83 -3.35 -10.26 5.18
CA ASP A 83 -4.16 -11.09 6.09
C ASP A 83 -3.38 -12.32 6.59
N ASP A 84 -2.31 -12.72 5.88
CA ASP A 84 -1.46 -13.86 6.27
C ASP A 84 0.04 -13.63 6.03
N LEU A 85 0.86 -14.37 6.78
CA LEU A 85 2.33 -14.25 6.77
C LEU A 85 3.00 -14.85 5.53
N ASP A 86 2.30 -15.75 4.82
CA ASP A 86 2.83 -16.37 3.60
C ASP A 86 2.81 -15.34 2.46
N GLU A 87 1.73 -14.56 2.33
CA GLU A 87 1.64 -13.45 1.38
C GLU A 87 2.69 -12.37 1.67
N LEU A 88 2.92 -12.03 2.95
CA LEU A 88 3.98 -11.12 3.35
C LEU A 88 5.37 -11.60 2.87
N SER A 89 5.67 -12.90 3.05
CA SER A 89 6.96 -13.48 2.64
C SER A 89 7.13 -13.50 1.12
N ASN A 90 6.06 -13.76 0.39
CA ASN A 90 6.03 -13.69 -1.07
C ASN A 90 6.27 -12.26 -1.57
N TYR A 91 5.64 -11.28 -0.93
CA TYR A 91 5.76 -9.87 -1.28
C TYR A 91 7.19 -9.35 -1.09
N ILE A 92 7.84 -9.68 0.04
CA ILE A 92 9.27 -9.36 0.27
C ILE A 92 10.16 -9.99 -0.78
N SER A 93 9.92 -11.27 -1.10
CA SER A 93 10.69 -11.99 -2.11
C SER A 93 10.55 -11.36 -3.49
N TYR A 94 9.35 -10.91 -3.85
CA TYR A 94 9.08 -10.18 -5.08
C TYR A 94 9.82 -8.84 -5.12
N LEU A 95 9.72 -8.04 -4.05
CA LEU A 95 10.41 -6.75 -3.95
C LEU A 95 11.93 -6.90 -4.09
N ASN A 96 12.53 -7.85 -3.36
CA ASN A 96 13.97 -8.14 -3.40
C ASN A 96 14.48 -8.55 -4.79
N ARG A 97 13.66 -9.26 -5.57
CA ARG A 97 14.03 -9.67 -6.93
C ARG A 97 13.87 -8.54 -7.94
N THR A 98 12.95 -7.62 -7.70
CA THR A 98 12.47 -6.67 -8.71
C THR A 98 13.05 -5.27 -8.54
N TYR A 99 13.30 -4.84 -7.31
CA TYR A 99 13.71 -3.47 -6.98
C TYR A 99 15.00 -3.44 -6.17
N ALA A 100 15.77 -2.38 -6.35
CA ALA A 100 16.97 -2.14 -5.56
C ALA A 100 16.58 -1.74 -4.12
N TYR A 101 17.20 -2.39 -3.14
CA TYR A 101 17.04 -2.03 -1.73
C TYR A 101 18.11 -1.02 -1.31
N ASP A 102 17.68 0.12 -0.79
CA ASP A 102 18.55 1.12 -0.17
C ASP A 102 18.71 0.79 1.31
N TYR A 103 19.85 0.20 1.67
CA TYR A 103 20.16 -0.18 3.05
C TYR A 103 20.35 1.01 4.01
N ILE A 104 20.68 2.20 3.49
CA ILE A 104 20.83 3.39 4.32
C ILE A 104 19.44 3.89 4.72
N ARG A 105 18.48 3.83 3.80
CA ARG A 105 17.10 4.29 4.03
C ARG A 105 16.16 3.20 4.56
N GLY A 106 16.53 1.94 4.42
CA GLY A 106 15.70 0.80 4.82
C GLY A 106 14.47 0.59 3.91
N CYS A 107 14.57 0.94 2.62
CA CYS A 107 13.44 0.86 1.69
C CYS A 107 13.84 0.32 0.30
N TRP A 108 12.87 -0.23 -0.43
CA TRP A 108 13.00 -0.48 -1.86
C TRP A 108 12.74 0.81 -2.64
N THR A 109 13.55 1.05 -3.68
CA THR A 109 13.38 2.17 -4.59
C THR A 109 12.57 1.75 -5.81
N LEU A 110 11.41 2.40 -6.01
CA LEU A 110 10.53 2.21 -7.16
C LEU A 110 10.75 3.36 -8.15
N PRO A 111 10.22 3.27 -9.40
CA PRO A 111 10.44 4.31 -10.40
C PRO A 111 10.03 5.72 -9.95
N ASN A 112 8.93 5.83 -9.18
CA ASN A 112 8.39 7.11 -8.75
C ASN A 112 8.29 7.25 -7.22
N SER A 113 8.35 6.16 -6.46
CA SER A 113 8.05 6.08 -5.02
C SER A 113 9.09 5.23 -4.28
N PHE A 114 8.90 5.08 -2.97
CA PHE A 114 9.65 4.16 -2.13
C PHE A 114 8.69 3.27 -1.36
N ILE A 115 9.12 2.05 -1.03
CA ILE A 115 8.38 1.14 -0.14
C ILE A 115 9.29 0.74 1.02
N SER A 116 8.87 0.95 2.26
CA SER A 116 9.52 0.42 3.47
C SER A 116 8.64 -0.64 4.13
N ILE A 117 9.27 -1.53 4.92
CA ILE A 117 8.55 -2.34 5.91
C ILE A 117 8.54 -1.55 7.21
N GLU A 118 7.36 -1.43 7.79
CA GLU A 118 7.15 -0.90 9.13
C GLU A 118 6.60 -1.99 10.03
N LYS A 119 6.89 -1.87 11.33
CA LYS A 119 6.40 -2.81 12.34
C LYS A 119 5.88 -2.04 13.54
N THR A 120 4.66 -2.35 13.96
CA THR A 120 4.08 -1.89 15.21
C THR A 120 4.12 -3.02 16.24
N LYS A 121 3.52 -2.80 17.41
CA LYS A 121 3.37 -3.87 18.41
C LYS A 121 2.48 -5.00 17.90
N ASP A 122 1.50 -4.64 17.06
CA ASP A 122 0.39 -5.51 16.71
C ASP A 122 0.46 -6.00 15.26
N ASP A 123 1.24 -5.33 14.39
CA ASP A 123 1.23 -5.63 12.95
C ASP A 123 2.56 -5.33 12.22
N ILE A 124 2.68 -5.86 11.00
CA ILE A 124 3.73 -5.57 10.02
C ILE A 124 3.05 -5.13 8.73
N TYR A 125 3.42 -3.95 8.22
CA TYR A 125 2.84 -3.40 7.00
C TYR A 125 3.89 -2.77 6.10
N PHE A 126 3.53 -2.57 4.83
CA PHE A 126 4.40 -1.95 3.85
C PHE A 126 3.94 -0.53 3.58
N LYS A 127 4.81 0.45 3.84
CA LYS A 127 4.50 1.86 3.64
C LYS A 127 5.08 2.32 2.30
N SER A 128 4.22 2.81 1.42
CA SER A 128 4.61 3.52 0.20
C SER A 128 4.62 5.03 0.45
N PHE A 129 5.64 5.73 -0.03
CA PHE A 129 5.81 7.18 0.18
C PHE A 129 6.70 7.83 -0.88
N TYR A 130 6.69 9.16 -0.91
CA TYR A 130 7.60 10.00 -1.71
C TYR A 130 8.58 10.77 -0.82
N LEU A 131 9.71 11.20 -1.39
CA LEU A 131 10.68 12.13 -0.79
C LEU A 131 10.59 13.50 -1.45
#